data_AF-A0A7J4RXF7-F1
#
_entry.id   AF-A0A7J4RXF7-F1
#
_cell.length_a   1.000
_cell.length_b   1.000
_cell.length_c   1.000
_cell.angle_alpha   90.00
_cell.angle_beta   90.00
_cell.angle_gamma   90.00
#
_symmetry.space_group_name_H-M   'P 1'
#
loop_
_entity.id
_entity.type
_entity.pdbx_description
1 polymer ?
#
loop_
_entity_poly.entity_id
_entity_poly.type
_entity_poly.pdbx_seq_one_letter_code
_entity_poly.pdbx_strand_id
1 'polypeptide(L)' 'MTDESVLRIAAIYAVLSVIENNARDSSKIGRDPGPVWTQDHIRMNTGKNSLMNRKASRSPWR' A
#
# COMPACT_ATOMS: atom_id res chain seq x y z
N MET A 1 -23.47 6.30 34.19
CA MET A 1 -24.03 5.55 33.06
C MET A 1 -23.76 6.39 31.83
N THR A 2 -22.87 5.98 30.93
CA THR A 2 -22.58 6.77 29.72
C THR A 2 -23.80 6.79 28.82
N ASP A 3 -24.14 7.96 28.30
CA ASP A 3 -25.31 8.14 27.44
C ASP A 3 -25.19 7.28 26.16
N GLU A 4 -26.28 6.66 25.74
CA GLU A 4 -26.30 5.76 24.58
C GLU A 4 -25.93 6.51 23.29
N SER A 5 -26.25 7.81 23.22
CA SER A 5 -25.85 8.67 22.10
C SER A 5 -24.32 8.75 21.94
N VAL A 6 -23.60 8.83 23.07
CA VAL A 6 -22.13 8.92 23.10
C VAL A 6 -21.51 7.61 22.61
N LEU A 7 -22.07 6.48 23.02
CA LEU A 7 -21.61 5.15 22.58
C LEU A 7 -21.83 4.94 21.07
N ARG A 8 -22.96 5.39 20.52
CA ARG A 8 -23.24 5.30 19.09
C ARG A 8 -22.28 6.16 18.27
N ILE A 9 -21.99 7.38 18.72
CA ILE A 9 -21.02 8.26 18.06
C ILE A 9 -19.62 7.64 18.11
N ALA A 10 -19.20 7.12 19.26
CA ALA A 10 -17.91 6.45 19.41
C ALA A 10 -17.78 5.23 18.48
N ALA A 11 -18.84 4.42 18.35
CA ALA A 11 -18.86 3.27 17.45
C ALA A 11 -18.73 3.68 15.97
N ILE A 12 -19.46 4.72 15.54
CA ILE A 12 -19.36 5.27 14.18
C ILE A 12 -17.93 5.77 13.92
N TYR A 13 -17.37 6.51 14.88
CA TYR A 13 -16.02 7.06 14.74
C TYR A 13 -14.95 5.96 14.68
N ALA A 14 -15.10 4.89 15.45
CA ALA A 14 -14.21 3.74 15.39
C ALA A 14 -14.24 3.07 14.00
N VAL A 15 -15.42 2.89 13.41
CA VAL A 15 -15.56 2.32 12.06
C VAL A 15 -14.92 3.24 11.01
N LEU A 16 -15.18 4.54 11.08
CA LEU A 16 -14.56 5.51 10.18
C LEU A 16 -13.04 5.51 10.31
N SER A 17 -12.52 5.46 11.53
CA SER A 17 -11.08 5.38 11.79
C SER A 17 -10.46 4.10 11.20
N VAL A 18 -11.13 2.95 11.31
CA VAL A 18 -10.66 1.70 10.70
C VAL A 18 -10.65 1.80 9.18
N ILE A 19 -11.67 2.43 8.57
CA ILE A 19 -11.74 2.62 7.12
C ILE A 19 -10.62 3.56 6.66
N GLU A 20 -10.41 4.68 7.35
CA GLU A 20 -9.40 5.67 6.99
C GLU A 20 -7.98 5.13 7.17
N ASN A 21 -7.72 4.35 8.22
CA ASN A 21 -6.41 3.73 8.45
C ASN A 21 -6.12 2.54 7.51
N ASN A 22 -7.15 1.80 7.07
CA ASN A 22 -6.99 0.72 6.09
C ASN A 22 -7.01 1.22 4.65
N ALA A 23 -7.60 2.39 4.39
CA ALA A 23 -7.47 3.05 3.12
C ALA A 23 -5.98 3.33 2.89
N ARG A 24 -5.46 2.89 1.74
CA ARG A 24 -4.12 3.32 1.33
C ARG A 24 -4.11 4.84 1.33
N ASP A 25 -3.08 5.41 1.96
CA ASP A 25 -2.81 6.83 1.96
C ASP A 25 -3.07 7.40 0.56
N SER A 26 -4.10 8.24 0.45
CA SER A 26 -4.57 8.75 -0.84
C SER A 26 -3.50 9.58 -1.55
N SER A 27 -2.55 10.14 -0.77
CA SER A 27 -1.37 10.83 -1.31
C SER A 27 -0.41 9.89 -2.03
N LYS A 28 -0.50 8.56 -1.80
CA LYS A 28 0.35 7.53 -2.43
C LYS A 28 -0.31 6.84 -3.61
N ILE A 29 -1.57 7.15 -3.93
CA ILE A 29 -2.26 6.65 -5.12
C ILE A 29 -1.43 7.04 -6.36
N GLY A 30 -0.90 6.04 -7.06
CA GLY A 30 -0.04 6.21 -8.24
C GLY A 30 1.47 6.36 -7.97
N ARG A 31 1.89 6.54 -6.71
CA ARG A 31 3.31 6.55 -6.30
C ARG A 31 3.79 5.19 -5.84
N ASP A 32 2.89 4.38 -5.30
CA ASP A 32 3.22 3.01 -4.94
C ASP A 32 3.53 2.21 -6.22
N PRO A 33 4.67 1.50 -6.27
CA PRO A 33 5.10 0.78 -7.45
C PRO A 33 4.19 -0.42 -7.79
N GLY A 34 3.21 -0.73 -6.95
CA GLY A 34 2.25 -1.81 -7.13
C GLY A 34 2.84 -3.19 -6.85
N PRO A 35 2.10 -4.27 -7.18
CA PRO A 35 2.57 -5.64 -7.02
C PRO A 35 3.87 -5.91 -7.79
N VAL A 36 4.63 -6.91 -7.32
CA VAL A 36 5.90 -7.34 -7.93
C VAL A 36 5.74 -7.66 -9.43
N TRP A 37 4.62 -8.26 -9.83
CA TRP A 37 4.27 -8.55 -11.22
C TRP A 37 4.12 -7.28 -12.08
N THR A 38 3.33 -6.31 -11.60
CA THR A 38 3.13 -5.03 -12.29
C THR A 38 4.44 -4.29 -12.47
N GLN A 39 5.28 -4.27 -11.42
CA GLN A 39 6.62 -3.68 -11.49
C GLN A 39 7.49 -4.36 -12.55
N ASP A 40 7.47 -5.69 -12.61
CA ASP A 40 8.26 -6.43 -13.59
C ASP A 40 7.78 -6.16 -15.01
N HIS A 41 6.46 -6.15 -15.23
CA HIS A 41 5.85 -5.85 -16.52
C HIS A 41 6.20 -4.44 -17.03
N ILE A 42 6.10 -3.42 -16.17
CA ILE A 42 6.52 -2.04 -16.51
C ILE A 42 8.00 -2.00 -16.91
N ARG A 43 8.85 -2.75 -16.22
CA ARG A 43 10.29 -2.79 -16.53
C ARG A 43 10.55 -3.43 -17.89
N MET A 44 9.93 -4.58 -18.16
CA MET A 44 10.05 -5.25 -19.46
C MET A 44 9.56 -4.35 -20.60
N ASN A 45 8.41 -3.70 -20.43
CA ASN A 45 7.86 -2.76 -21.42
C ASN A 45 8.74 -1.52 -21.65
N THR A 46 9.54 -1.13 -20.64
CA THR A 46 10.49 -0.01 -20.75
C THR A 46 11.90 -0.46 -21.13
N GLY A 47 12.08 -1.71 -21.59
CA GLY A 47 13.37 -2.26 -22.01
C GLY A 47 14.37 -2.47 -20.87
N LYS A 48 13.90 -2.45 -19.62
CA LYS A 48 14.73 -2.69 -18.43
C LYS A 48 14.74 -4.17 -18.08
N ASN A 49 15.85 -4.63 -17.51
CA ASN A 49 15.96 -5.97 -16.93
C ASN A 49 14.86 -6.22 -15.88
N SER A 50 14.40 -7.49 -15.84
CA SER A 50 13.45 -8.00 -14.84
C SER A 50 13.85 -7.57 -13.42
N LEU A 51 12.83 -7.37 -12.58
CA LEU A 51 12.94 -7.00 -11.19
C LEU A 51 13.83 -7.97 -10.40
N MET A 52 13.77 -9.28 -10.68
CA MET A 52 14.64 -10.26 -10.03
C MET A 52 16.11 -10.08 -10.43
N ASN A 53 16.39 -9.90 -11.73
CA ASN A 53 17.75 -9.71 -12.22
C ASN A 53 18.37 -8.41 -11.65
N ARG A 54 17.59 -7.33 -11.59
CA ARG A 54 18.00 -6.06 -10.96
C ARG A 54 18.33 -6.21 -9.47
N LYS A 55 17.59 -7.06 -8.74
CA LYS A 55 17.86 -7.30 -7.32
C LYS A 55 19.11 -8.15 -7.14
N ALA A 56 19.27 -9.18 -7.97
CA ALA A 56 20.44 -10.05 -7.94
C ALA A 56 21.74 -9.28 -8.24
N SER A 57 21.72 -8.35 -9.21
CA SER A 57 22.89 -7.53 -9.56
C SER A 57 23.35 -6.55 -8.48
N ARG A 58 22.57 -6.38 -7.40
CA ARG A 58 22.90 -5.49 -6.27
C ARG A 58 23.39 -6.25 -5.05
N SER A 59 23.38 -7.58 -5.07
CA SER A 59 23.89 -8.39 -3.98
C SER A 59 25.41 -8.26 -3.93
N PRO A 60 26.02 -7.79 -2.81
CA PRO A 60 27.47 -7.67 -2.68
C PRO A 60 28.18 -9.03 -2.66
N TRP A 61 27.44 -10.08 -2.28
CA TRP A 61 27.94 -11.43 -2.08
C TRP A 61 27.66 -12.35 -3.28
N ARG A 62 27.40 -11.76 -4.45
CA ARG A 62 27.19 -12.45 -5.71
C ARG A 62 28.06 -11.87 -6.80
#